data_AF-A0A945FR52-F1
#
_entry.id   AF-A0A945FR52-F1
#
_cell.length_a   1.000
_cell.length_b   1.000
_cell.length_c   1.000
_cell.angle_alpha   90.00
_cell.angle_beta   90.00
_cell.angle_gamma   90.00
#
_symmetry.space_group_name_H-M   'P 1'
#
loop_
_entity.id
_entity.type
_entity.pdbx_description
1 polymer ?
#
loop_
_entity_poly.entity_id
_entity_poly.type
_entity_poly.pdbx_seq_one_letter_code
_entity_poly.pdbx_strand_id
1 'polypeptide(L)'
;MPNRIKYFGTIFTFLSLLVFHGINRDVLANENTDPFHLLVHAVGSTEDTSVQAALLKGMLLGLEGRRSVHAPEGWPALSNTLACSTSAPVRQHALALSQIFGDTMAVASALECVQDSSIAASQRCSTLSLLLGQQNREASQLLETLMNDPAMTLSAIRGYAMVRNDQAPSILLSRYSDLDPSQQRAVIETLASRKIYAESLVEALRTKEIQPSAVPVQVARSLRNLLGKKFTNVYGALPVVGAEREHLIKKYKKLCKPSAVAAADASRGRAVFQKTCAACHLLYGEGGKVGPELTGANRANLDYILLNSVYPSLDVPHAYRTVSVLTVDGRVVNGVLAEEDETKIVLRTPEQPRVVIAKEDIDFRKISRQSMMPDGQLDAMKPQEVIDLVKYLGTTEQVDLP
;
A
#
# COMPACT_ATOMS: atom_id res chain seq x y z
N MET A 1 -0.88 -14.82 -38.45
CA MET A 1 -2.33 -14.65 -38.72
C MET A 1 -3.09 -15.78 -38.05
N PRO A 2 -4.32 -15.60 -37.53
CA PRO A 2 -5.02 -14.40 -37.06
C PRO A 2 -5.56 -14.56 -35.61
N ASN A 3 -5.85 -13.44 -34.94
CA ASN A 3 -6.98 -13.27 -34.00
C ASN A 3 -6.98 -11.84 -33.45
N ARG A 4 -7.26 -10.88 -34.33
CA ARG A 4 -7.73 -9.55 -33.97
C ARG A 4 -9.15 -9.43 -34.52
N ILE A 5 -10.15 -9.58 -33.67
CA ILE A 5 -11.54 -9.06 -33.75
C ILE A 5 -12.18 -9.53 -32.44
N LYS A 6 -12.29 -8.65 -31.43
CA LYS A 6 -13.27 -8.74 -30.31
C LYS A 6 -13.20 -7.61 -29.26
N TYR A 7 -12.59 -6.45 -29.55
CA TYR A 7 -12.61 -5.29 -28.65
C TYR A 7 -13.04 -4.00 -29.36
N PHE A 8 -14.15 -4.05 -30.12
CA PHE A 8 -14.75 -2.87 -30.75
C PHE A 8 -16.08 -2.43 -30.11
N GLY A 9 -16.54 -3.11 -29.05
CA GLY A 9 -17.89 -2.91 -28.50
C GLY A 9 -18.02 -1.88 -27.37
N THR A 10 -16.93 -1.46 -26.72
CA THR A 10 -17.02 -0.67 -25.47
C THR A 10 -16.46 0.76 -25.58
N ILE A 11 -15.84 1.09 -26.72
CA ILE A 11 -15.33 2.45 -27.00
C ILE A 11 -16.41 3.32 -27.70
N PHE A 12 -17.43 2.70 -28.30
CA PHE A 12 -18.44 3.44 -29.07
C PHE A 12 -19.52 4.12 -28.22
N THR A 13 -19.70 3.72 -26.96
CA THR A 13 -20.75 4.30 -26.10
C THR A 13 -20.32 5.58 -25.38
N PHE A 14 -19.03 5.79 -25.14
CA PHE A 14 -18.53 7.05 -24.57
C PHE A 14 -18.34 8.16 -25.63
N LEU A 15 -18.06 7.79 -26.88
CA LEU A 15 -17.92 8.78 -27.96
C LEU A 15 -19.28 9.37 -28.40
N SER A 16 -20.41 8.67 -28.19
CA SER A 16 -21.72 9.18 -28.63
C SER A 16 -22.27 10.32 -27.77
N LEU A 17 -21.82 10.45 -26.52
CA LEU A 17 -22.22 11.55 -25.62
C LEU A 17 -21.42 12.83 -25.85
N LEU A 18 -20.24 12.75 -26.47
CA LEU A 18 -19.40 13.91 -26.80
C LEU A 18 -19.78 14.59 -28.14
N VAL A 19 -20.63 13.95 -28.96
CA VAL A 19 -21.04 14.48 -30.26
C VAL A 19 -22.24 15.44 -30.16
N PHE A 20 -22.94 15.50 -29.03
CA PHE A 20 -24.12 16.38 -28.87
C PHE A 20 -23.84 17.78 -28.32
N HIS A 21 -22.60 18.08 -27.90
CA HIS A 21 -22.18 19.43 -27.52
C HIS A 21 -20.85 19.79 -28.19
N GLY A 22 -20.91 20.10 -29.49
CA GLY A 22 -20.07 21.12 -30.12
C GLY A 22 -18.54 21.01 -30.00
N ILE A 23 -17.94 19.84 -29.76
CA ILE A 23 -16.49 19.70 -29.93
C ILE A 23 -16.20 19.57 -31.42
N ASN A 24 -15.60 20.63 -31.98
CA ASN A 24 -15.19 20.68 -33.37
C ASN A 24 -14.32 19.47 -33.72
N ARG A 25 -14.65 18.79 -34.83
CA ARG A 25 -13.94 17.59 -35.33
C ARG A 25 -12.45 17.81 -35.56
N ASP A 26 -12.00 19.06 -35.64
CA ASP A 26 -10.62 19.46 -35.87
C ASP A 26 -9.70 19.28 -34.64
N VAL A 27 -10.26 19.12 -33.43
CA VAL A 27 -9.45 18.92 -32.21
C VAL A 27 -8.90 17.50 -32.09
N LEU A 28 -9.54 16.52 -32.74
CA LEU A 28 -9.11 15.12 -32.70
C LEU A 28 -8.03 14.76 -33.74
N ALA A 29 -7.57 15.73 -34.54
CA ALA A 29 -6.64 15.52 -35.66
C ALA A 29 -5.21 16.01 -35.40
N ASN A 30 -4.91 16.55 -34.22
CA ASN A 30 -3.60 17.13 -33.93
C ASN A 30 -2.80 16.18 -33.01
N GLU A 31 -1.83 15.46 -33.56
CA GLU A 31 -0.96 14.50 -32.85
C GLU A 31 -0.09 15.15 -31.73
N ASN A 32 -0.18 16.48 -31.56
CA ASN A 32 0.55 17.27 -30.57
C ASN A 32 -0.32 17.93 -29.48
N THR A 33 -1.62 17.64 -29.38
CA THR A 33 -2.42 18.23 -28.29
C THR A 33 -2.19 17.48 -26.98
N ASP A 34 -1.65 18.18 -25.98
CA ASP A 34 -1.54 17.66 -24.61
C ASP A 34 -2.92 17.15 -24.14
N PRO A 35 -3.07 15.84 -23.84
CA PRO A 35 -4.34 15.28 -23.37
C PRO A 35 -4.91 16.01 -22.15
N PHE A 36 -4.05 16.61 -21.33
CA PHE A 36 -4.49 17.40 -20.19
C PHE A 36 -5.12 18.74 -20.59
N HIS A 37 -4.66 19.38 -21.68
CA HIS A 37 -5.28 20.60 -22.19
C HIS A 37 -6.74 20.36 -22.61
N LEU A 38 -7.03 19.21 -23.25
CA LEU A 38 -8.40 18.83 -23.61
C LEU A 38 -9.29 18.63 -22.38
N LEU A 39 -8.75 18.03 -21.32
CA LEU A 39 -9.46 17.82 -20.07
C LEU A 39 -9.72 19.14 -19.34
N VAL A 40 -8.75 20.06 -19.31
CA VAL A 40 -8.93 21.41 -18.74
C VAL A 40 -10.05 22.15 -19.49
N HIS A 41 -10.04 22.14 -20.82
CA HIS A 41 -11.11 22.73 -21.61
C HIS A 41 -12.48 22.08 -21.33
N ALA A 42 -12.53 20.75 -21.27
CA ALA A 42 -13.78 20.02 -21.00
C ALA A 42 -14.36 20.34 -19.62
N VAL A 43 -13.52 20.45 -18.59
CA VAL A 43 -13.96 20.85 -17.23
C VAL A 43 -14.48 22.29 -17.23
N GLY A 44 -13.80 23.21 -17.93
CA GLY A 44 -14.23 24.61 -18.03
C GLY A 44 -15.49 24.84 -18.86
N SER A 45 -15.85 23.88 -19.73
CA SER A 45 -17.00 24.00 -20.65
C SER A 45 -18.32 23.49 -20.07
N THR A 46 -18.31 22.88 -18.88
CA THR A 46 -19.51 22.34 -18.23
C THR A 46 -19.78 23.04 -16.90
N GLU A 47 -21.04 23.36 -16.64
CA GLU A 47 -21.53 23.87 -15.36
C GLU A 47 -22.01 22.75 -14.42
N ASP A 48 -22.12 21.50 -14.92
CA ASP A 48 -22.52 20.36 -14.10
C ASP A 48 -21.36 19.95 -13.18
N THR A 49 -21.51 20.30 -11.90
CA THR A 49 -20.52 20.01 -10.87
C THR A 49 -20.23 18.51 -10.67
N SER A 50 -21.17 17.62 -11.01
CA SER A 50 -20.94 16.17 -10.95
C SER A 50 -20.02 15.72 -12.07
N VAL A 51 -20.20 16.27 -13.28
CA VAL A 51 -19.32 16.03 -14.43
C VAL A 51 -17.94 16.62 -14.18
N GLN A 52 -17.85 17.87 -13.68
CA GLN A 52 -16.58 18.48 -13.28
C GLN A 52 -15.84 17.61 -12.26
N ALA A 53 -16.51 17.18 -11.19
CA ALA A 53 -15.90 16.36 -10.16
C ALA A 53 -15.37 15.02 -10.70
N ALA A 54 -16.11 14.38 -11.63
CA ALA A 54 -15.69 13.14 -12.26
C ALA A 54 -14.46 13.32 -13.18
N LEU A 55 -14.44 14.39 -13.98
CA LEU A 55 -13.32 14.72 -14.86
C LEU A 55 -12.04 15.03 -14.06
N LEU A 56 -12.15 15.88 -13.03
CA LEU A 56 -11.02 16.21 -12.15
C LEU A 56 -10.51 14.96 -11.40
N LYS A 57 -11.41 14.09 -10.95
CA LYS A 57 -11.02 12.80 -10.36
C LYS A 57 -10.29 11.90 -11.37
N GLY A 58 -10.75 11.87 -12.61
CA GLY A 58 -10.08 11.15 -13.71
C GLY A 58 -8.66 11.68 -13.96
N MET A 59 -8.49 13.00 -13.97
CA MET A 59 -7.16 13.63 -14.07
C MET A 59 -6.25 13.20 -12.91
N LEU A 60 -6.74 13.24 -11.67
CA LEU A 60 -5.98 12.79 -10.50
C LEU A 60 -5.52 11.33 -10.64
N LEU A 61 -6.42 10.43 -11.03
CA LEU A 61 -6.09 9.01 -11.25
C LEU A 61 -5.07 8.80 -12.38
N GLY A 62 -5.15 9.60 -13.44
CA GLY A 62 -4.19 9.59 -14.54
C GLY A 62 -2.80 10.09 -14.13
N LEU A 63 -2.76 11.05 -13.20
CA LEU A 63 -1.53 11.65 -12.68
C LEU A 63 -0.92 10.91 -11.48
N GLU A 64 -1.62 9.93 -10.90
CA GLU A 64 -1.10 9.13 -9.78
C GLU A 64 0.30 8.57 -10.09
N GLY A 65 1.23 8.81 -9.16
CA GLY A 65 2.61 8.35 -9.25
C GLY A 65 3.52 9.20 -10.14
N ARG A 66 2.96 10.14 -10.93
CA ARG A 66 3.77 11.09 -11.69
C ARG A 66 4.33 12.16 -10.76
N ARG A 67 5.55 12.59 -11.08
CA ARG A 67 6.28 13.66 -10.38
C ARG A 67 6.54 14.80 -11.36
N SER A 68 6.77 15.99 -10.83
CA SER A 68 7.18 17.17 -11.63
C SER A 68 6.24 17.46 -12.81
N VAL A 69 4.93 17.26 -12.61
CA VAL A 69 3.93 17.50 -13.65
C VAL A 69 3.71 19.00 -13.74
N HIS A 70 3.84 19.57 -14.92
CA HIS A 70 3.54 20.98 -15.13
C HIS A 70 2.04 21.22 -15.27
N ALA A 71 1.58 22.37 -14.80
CA ALA A 71 0.21 22.82 -15.01
C ALA A 71 -0.08 22.88 -16.53
N PRO A 72 -1.15 22.23 -17.01
CA PRO A 72 -1.59 22.35 -18.39
C PRO A 72 -1.99 23.79 -18.71
N GLU A 73 -1.96 24.15 -19.99
CA GLU A 73 -2.45 25.46 -20.44
C GLU A 73 -3.91 25.68 -20.00
N GLY A 74 -4.22 26.89 -19.52
CA GLY A 74 -5.53 27.27 -19.00
C GLY A 74 -5.81 26.83 -17.55
N TRP A 75 -5.00 25.92 -16.97
CA TRP A 75 -5.23 25.44 -15.60
C TRP A 75 -5.26 26.55 -14.53
N PRO A 76 -4.30 27.51 -14.48
CA PRO A 76 -4.29 28.53 -13.43
C PRO A 76 -5.56 29.40 -13.39
N ALA A 77 -6.16 29.68 -14.55
CA ALA A 77 -7.40 30.43 -14.62
C ALA A 77 -8.58 29.57 -14.15
N LEU A 78 -8.66 28.34 -14.64
CA LEU A 78 -9.74 27.41 -14.30
C LEU A 78 -9.72 27.04 -12.81
N SER A 79 -8.55 26.77 -12.23
CA SER A 79 -8.42 26.37 -10.84
C SER A 79 -8.96 27.44 -9.88
N ASN A 80 -8.73 28.72 -10.19
CA ASN A 80 -9.31 29.84 -9.43
C ASN A 80 -10.84 29.84 -9.47
N THR A 81 -11.44 29.56 -10.63
CA THR A 81 -12.90 29.44 -10.76
C THR A 81 -13.42 28.22 -9.98
N LEU A 82 -12.77 27.08 -10.12
CA LEU A 82 -13.18 25.83 -9.46
C LEU A 82 -13.02 25.91 -7.92
N ALA A 83 -12.07 26.68 -7.42
CA ALA A 83 -11.90 26.94 -5.99
C ALA A 83 -13.14 27.62 -5.37
N CYS A 84 -13.88 28.39 -6.16
CA CYS A 84 -15.13 29.05 -5.75
C CYS A 84 -16.39 28.19 -5.98
N SER A 85 -16.26 26.96 -6.48
CA SER A 85 -17.40 26.07 -6.74
C SER A 85 -18.19 25.79 -5.46
N THR A 86 -19.51 25.66 -5.57
CA THR A 86 -20.37 25.22 -4.45
C THR A 86 -20.16 23.75 -4.09
N SER A 87 -19.65 22.94 -5.04
CA SER A 87 -19.39 21.51 -4.86
C SER A 87 -18.08 21.26 -4.13
N ALA A 88 -18.15 20.65 -2.94
CA ALA A 88 -16.96 20.30 -2.16
C ALA A 88 -16.01 19.33 -2.91
N PRO A 89 -16.49 18.27 -3.59
CA PRO A 89 -15.63 17.42 -4.41
C PRO A 89 -14.87 18.17 -5.52
N VAL A 90 -15.51 19.14 -6.18
CA VAL A 90 -14.85 19.96 -7.22
C VAL A 90 -13.70 20.75 -6.62
N ARG A 91 -13.96 21.47 -5.52
CA ARG A 91 -12.92 22.25 -4.83
C ARG A 91 -11.76 21.37 -4.36
N GLN A 92 -12.06 20.21 -3.78
CA GLN A 92 -11.05 19.26 -3.28
C GLN A 92 -10.19 18.69 -4.40
N HIS A 93 -10.80 18.23 -5.51
CA HIS A 93 -10.04 17.67 -6.62
C HIS A 93 -9.23 18.73 -7.36
N ALA A 94 -9.78 19.94 -7.54
CA ALA A 94 -9.06 21.05 -8.13
C ALA A 94 -7.84 21.44 -7.29
N LEU A 95 -7.99 21.56 -5.97
CA LEU A 95 -6.88 21.84 -5.06
C LEU A 95 -5.80 20.76 -5.14
N ALA A 96 -6.18 19.48 -5.12
CA ALA A 96 -5.23 18.36 -5.24
C ALA A 96 -4.48 18.36 -6.58
N LEU A 97 -5.14 18.70 -7.68
CA LEU A 97 -4.49 18.85 -8.99
C LEU A 97 -3.52 20.03 -8.99
N SER A 98 -3.92 21.20 -8.44
CA SER A 98 -3.02 22.35 -8.30
C SER A 98 -1.78 22.02 -7.48
N GLN A 99 -1.90 21.20 -6.42
CA GLN A 99 -0.74 20.71 -5.66
C GLN A 99 0.20 19.85 -6.53
N ILE A 100 -0.34 18.92 -7.33
CA ILE A 100 0.44 18.08 -8.25
C ILE A 100 1.16 18.93 -9.30
N PHE A 101 0.50 20.00 -9.76
CA PHE A 101 1.06 20.93 -10.73
C PHE A 101 2.04 21.95 -10.14
N GLY A 102 2.30 21.90 -8.83
CA GLY A 102 3.27 22.75 -8.16
C GLY A 102 2.79 24.16 -7.84
N ASP A 103 1.47 24.39 -7.76
CA ASP A 103 0.91 25.67 -7.33
C ASP A 103 1.29 25.94 -5.85
N THR A 104 2.00 27.05 -5.62
CA THR A 104 2.56 27.38 -4.30
C THR A 104 1.48 27.66 -3.26
N MET A 105 0.37 28.27 -3.64
CA MET A 105 -0.75 28.54 -2.73
C MET A 105 -1.48 27.24 -2.37
N ALA A 106 -1.65 26.35 -3.36
CA ALA A 106 -2.27 25.05 -3.13
C ALA A 106 -1.41 24.17 -2.21
N VAL A 107 -0.08 24.21 -2.37
CA VAL A 107 0.87 23.53 -1.48
C VAL A 107 0.84 24.13 -0.08
N ALA A 108 0.83 25.45 0.06
CA ALA A 108 0.74 26.12 1.37
C ALA A 108 -0.56 25.73 2.10
N SER A 109 -1.70 25.77 1.41
CA SER A 109 -2.99 25.33 1.98
C SER A 109 -2.99 23.85 2.36
N ALA A 110 -2.30 22.99 1.60
CA ALA A 110 -2.13 21.58 1.94
C ALA A 110 -1.33 21.39 3.24
N LEU A 111 -0.24 22.13 3.40
CA LEU A 111 0.61 22.09 4.58
C LEU A 111 -0.13 22.62 5.82
N GLU A 112 -0.93 23.67 5.68
CA GLU A 112 -1.84 24.15 6.72
C GLU A 112 -2.87 23.08 7.09
N CYS A 113 -3.50 22.47 6.09
CA CYS A 113 -4.49 21.41 6.30
C CYS A 113 -3.90 20.24 7.11
N VAL A 114 -2.66 19.83 6.81
CA VAL A 114 -1.99 18.74 7.54
C VAL A 114 -1.74 19.08 9.00
N GLN A 115 -1.47 20.36 9.33
CA GLN A 115 -1.15 20.81 10.68
C GLN A 115 -2.39 21.14 11.52
N ASP A 116 -3.51 21.51 10.90
CA ASP A 116 -4.73 21.91 11.59
C ASP A 116 -5.46 20.71 12.22
N SER A 117 -5.39 20.59 13.54
CA SER A 117 -6.04 19.52 14.31
C SER A 117 -7.57 19.59 14.33
N SER A 118 -8.17 20.70 13.88
CA SER A 118 -9.62 20.81 13.72
C SER A 118 -10.14 20.06 12.49
N ILE A 119 -9.25 19.76 11.53
CA ILE A 119 -9.59 18.99 10.33
C ILE A 119 -9.57 17.50 10.65
N ALA A 120 -10.53 16.76 10.09
CA ALA A 120 -10.63 15.31 10.25
C ALA A 120 -9.31 14.60 9.89
N ALA A 121 -8.86 13.69 10.77
CA ALA A 121 -7.58 12.98 10.61
C ALA A 121 -7.46 12.25 9.27
N SER A 122 -8.55 11.68 8.75
CA SER A 122 -8.59 11.03 7.44
C SER A 122 -8.20 11.98 6.31
N GLN A 123 -8.72 13.21 6.33
CA GLN A 123 -8.39 14.24 5.35
C GLN A 123 -6.92 14.62 5.47
N ARG A 124 -6.44 14.90 6.69
CA ARG A 124 -5.05 15.27 6.98
C ARG A 124 -4.07 14.19 6.51
N CYS A 125 -4.37 12.92 6.76
CA CYS A 125 -3.56 11.79 6.31
C CYS A 125 -3.52 11.69 4.79
N SER A 126 -4.66 11.89 4.11
CA SER A 126 -4.71 11.88 2.65
C SER A 126 -3.92 13.02 2.02
N THR A 127 -4.04 14.24 2.57
CA THR A 127 -3.28 15.42 2.13
C THR A 127 -1.77 15.23 2.36
N LEU A 128 -1.37 14.71 3.52
CA LEU A 128 0.03 14.38 3.82
C LEU A 128 0.58 13.37 2.80
N SER A 129 -0.17 12.30 2.51
CA SER A 129 0.25 11.28 1.55
C SER A 129 0.46 11.86 0.15
N LEU A 130 -0.38 12.81 -0.30
CA LEU A 130 -0.22 13.48 -1.58
C LEU A 130 1.06 14.33 -1.63
N LEU A 131 1.28 15.16 -0.61
CA LEU A 131 2.49 15.99 -0.51
C LEU A 131 3.78 15.16 -0.52
N LEU A 132 3.82 14.08 0.27
CA LEU A 132 4.98 13.19 0.34
C LEU A 132 5.19 12.41 -0.97
N GLY A 133 4.10 12.03 -1.66
CA GLY A 133 4.15 11.42 -2.98
C GLY A 133 4.82 12.33 -4.01
N GLN A 134 4.58 13.63 -3.91
CA GLN A 134 5.22 14.69 -4.71
C GLN A 134 6.62 15.08 -4.21
N GLN A 135 7.22 14.31 -3.29
CA GLN A 135 8.54 14.58 -2.70
C GLN A 135 8.66 15.97 -2.06
N ASN A 136 7.55 16.51 -1.53
CA ASN A 136 7.53 17.83 -0.92
C ASN A 136 8.44 17.87 0.34
N ARG A 137 9.42 18.78 0.34
CA ARG A 137 10.42 18.89 1.42
C ARG A 137 9.84 19.45 2.70
N GLU A 138 8.90 20.39 2.63
CA GLU A 138 8.26 21.00 3.80
C GLU A 138 7.40 19.96 4.54
N ALA A 139 6.62 19.17 3.79
CA ALA A 139 5.87 18.05 4.36
C ALA A 139 6.78 17.01 5.03
N SER A 140 7.97 16.76 4.47
CA SER A 140 8.99 15.89 5.07
C SER A 140 9.51 16.42 6.42
N GLN A 141 9.62 17.74 6.57
CA GLN A 141 10.03 18.39 7.82
C GLN A 141 8.92 18.34 8.89
N LEU A 142 7.64 18.41 8.47
CA LEU A 142 6.51 18.31 9.38
C LEU A 142 6.35 16.92 10.02
N LEU A 143 6.91 15.86 9.43
CA LEU A 143 6.75 14.49 9.92
C LEU A 143 7.16 14.34 11.38
N GLU A 144 8.21 15.00 11.83
CA GLU A 144 8.65 14.94 13.22
C GLU A 144 7.61 15.52 14.18
N THR A 145 7.04 16.68 13.85
CA THR A 145 6.02 17.35 14.66
C THR A 145 4.71 16.55 14.65
N LEU A 146 4.32 16.02 13.49
CA LEU A 146 3.09 15.22 13.32
C LEU A 146 3.11 13.91 14.11
N MET A 147 4.29 13.40 14.48
CA MET A 147 4.38 12.25 15.38
C MET A 147 3.84 12.54 16.78
N ASN A 148 3.79 13.80 17.21
CA ASN A 148 3.26 14.22 18.51
C ASN A 148 1.72 14.28 18.54
N ASP A 149 1.07 14.17 17.37
CA ASP A 149 -0.38 14.12 17.23
C ASP A 149 -0.84 12.67 17.11
N PRO A 150 -1.55 12.10 18.11
CA PRO A 150 -1.97 10.71 18.10
C PRO A 150 -2.76 10.29 16.85
N ALA A 151 -3.48 11.22 16.22
CA ALA A 151 -4.25 10.95 15.01
C ALA A 151 -3.37 10.84 13.75
N MET A 152 -2.14 11.38 13.80
CA MET A 152 -1.21 11.45 12.69
C MET A 152 0.04 10.59 12.88
N THR A 153 0.35 10.14 14.11
CA THR A 153 1.61 9.44 14.44
C THR A 153 1.95 8.31 13.48
N LEU A 154 1.01 7.41 13.20
CA LEU A 154 1.24 6.28 12.30
C LEU A 154 1.51 6.74 10.85
N SER A 155 0.76 7.73 10.37
CA SER A 155 0.92 8.30 9.03
C SER A 155 2.25 9.04 8.90
N ALA A 156 2.70 9.74 9.95
CA ALA A 156 3.99 10.42 10.00
C ALA A 156 5.15 9.41 9.96
N ILE A 157 5.10 8.34 10.76
CA ILE A 157 6.11 7.27 10.76
C ILE A 157 6.23 6.65 9.35
N ARG A 158 5.10 6.32 8.71
CA ARG A 158 5.07 5.76 7.36
C ARG A 158 5.50 6.77 6.29
N GLY A 159 5.28 8.05 6.54
CA GLY A 159 5.66 9.14 5.63
C GLY A 159 7.16 9.20 5.35
N TYR A 160 7.99 8.87 6.34
CA TYR A 160 9.44 8.77 6.17
C TYR A 160 9.86 7.67 5.18
N ALA A 161 9.03 6.66 4.91
CA ALA A 161 9.30 5.70 3.84
C ALA A 161 9.00 6.27 2.44
N MET A 162 8.11 7.27 2.33
CA MET A 162 7.66 7.84 1.04
C MET A 162 8.59 8.91 0.51
N VAL A 163 9.11 9.76 1.39
CA VAL A 163 10.04 10.84 1.06
C VAL A 163 11.37 10.60 1.76
N ARG A 164 12.48 10.95 1.13
CA ARG A 164 13.79 10.88 1.80
C ARG A 164 13.91 11.99 2.85
N ASN A 165 14.24 11.59 4.06
CA ASN A 165 14.67 12.45 5.16
C ASN A 165 15.85 11.79 5.90
N ASP A 166 17.03 12.41 5.87
CA ASP A 166 18.23 11.80 6.44
C ASP A 166 18.23 11.79 7.98
N GLN A 167 17.37 12.57 8.63
CA GLN A 167 17.15 12.55 10.09
C GLN A 167 16.10 11.51 10.53
N ALA A 168 15.39 10.87 9.58
CA ALA A 168 14.35 9.90 9.93
C ALA A 168 14.84 8.81 10.90
N PRO A 169 16.03 8.20 10.73
CA PRO A 169 16.44 7.14 11.64
C PRO A 169 16.64 7.58 13.08
N SER A 170 17.29 8.73 13.31
CA SER A 170 17.50 9.25 14.67
C SER A 170 16.19 9.64 15.33
N ILE A 171 15.29 10.29 14.60
CA ILE A 171 13.97 10.69 15.09
C ILE A 171 13.14 9.45 15.48
N LEU A 172 13.07 8.46 14.60
CA LEU A 172 12.23 7.28 14.81
C LEU A 172 12.76 6.38 15.93
N LEU A 173 14.09 6.18 16.01
CA LEU A 173 14.71 5.36 17.05
C LEU A 173 14.57 6.02 18.43
N SER A 174 14.77 7.35 18.53
CA SER A 174 14.66 8.06 19.82
C SER A 174 13.29 7.97 20.49
N ARG A 175 12.24 7.68 19.72
CA ARG A 175 10.85 7.55 20.21
C ARG A 175 10.38 6.10 20.29
N TYR A 176 11.17 5.14 19.78
CA TYR A 176 10.72 3.76 19.57
C TYR A 176 10.16 3.09 20.83
N SER A 177 10.79 3.31 21.99
CA SER A 177 10.36 2.72 23.27
C SER A 177 8.98 3.18 23.73
N ASP A 178 8.58 4.39 23.35
CA ASP A 178 7.37 5.05 23.85
C ASP A 178 6.15 4.82 22.93
N LEU A 179 6.40 4.27 21.75
CA LEU A 179 5.39 3.97 20.75
C LEU A 179 4.62 2.69 21.09
N ASP A 180 3.36 2.63 20.67
CA ASP A 180 2.57 1.40 20.77
C ASP A 180 3.10 0.30 19.82
N PRO A 181 2.73 -0.98 20.01
CA PRO A 181 3.25 -2.08 19.19
C PRO A 181 3.00 -1.96 17.68
N SER A 182 1.91 -1.29 17.26
CA SER A 182 1.61 -1.06 15.85
C SER A 182 2.51 0.02 15.25
N GLN A 183 2.78 1.07 16.02
CA GLN A 183 3.68 2.16 15.65
C GLN A 183 5.15 1.71 15.66
N GLN A 184 5.57 0.91 16.65
CA GLN A 184 6.90 0.27 16.68
C GLN A 184 7.15 -0.59 15.43
N ARG A 185 6.15 -1.39 15.03
CA ARG A 185 6.23 -2.16 13.79
C ARG A 185 6.40 -1.24 12.57
N ALA A 186 5.61 -0.17 12.49
CA ALA A 186 5.73 0.80 11.41
C ALA A 186 7.11 1.48 11.38
N VAL A 187 7.74 1.75 12.53
CA VAL A 187 9.13 2.24 12.59
C VAL A 187 10.09 1.24 11.93
N ILE A 188 10.02 -0.03 12.30
CA ILE A 188 10.89 -1.08 11.75
C ILE A 188 10.70 -1.22 10.23
N GLU A 189 9.45 -1.23 9.77
CA GLU A 189 9.10 -1.28 8.33
C GLU A 189 9.63 -0.05 7.58
N THR A 190 9.45 1.15 8.15
CA THR A 190 9.98 2.41 7.60
C THR A 190 11.50 2.39 7.53
N LEU A 191 12.19 1.95 8.58
CA LEU A 191 13.65 1.89 8.58
C LEU A 191 14.19 0.87 7.58
N ALA A 192 13.44 -0.19 7.29
CA ALA A 192 13.82 -1.16 6.26
C ALA A 192 13.53 -0.71 4.82
N SER A 193 12.89 0.45 4.63
CA SER A 193 12.50 0.94 3.31
C SER A 193 13.65 1.52 2.48
N ARG A 194 14.80 1.84 3.10
CA ARG A 194 15.96 2.43 2.42
C ARG A 194 17.26 1.90 2.99
N LYS A 195 18.31 1.84 2.16
CA LYS A 195 19.61 1.30 2.58
C LYS A 195 20.20 2.05 3.78
N ILE A 196 20.22 3.37 3.73
CA ILE A 196 20.79 4.21 4.80
C ILE A 196 20.02 4.01 6.12
N TYR A 197 18.69 3.94 6.05
CA TYR A 197 17.85 3.74 7.23
C TYR A 197 18.02 2.32 7.80
N ALA A 198 18.14 1.34 6.91
CA ALA A 198 18.33 -0.06 7.28
C ALA A 198 19.67 -0.26 8.00
N GLU A 199 20.71 0.50 7.64
CA GLU A 199 21.99 0.50 8.35
C GLU A 199 21.83 1.00 9.79
N SER A 200 21.02 2.04 10.04
CA SER A 200 20.68 2.49 11.40
C SER A 200 19.85 1.46 12.18
N LEU A 201 18.92 0.76 11.52
CA LEU A 201 18.17 -0.33 12.16
C LEU A 201 19.10 -1.49 12.55
N VAL A 202 20.07 -1.85 11.69
CA VAL A 202 21.08 -2.86 12.03
C VAL A 202 21.91 -2.43 13.24
N GLU A 203 22.24 -1.15 13.33
CA GLU A 203 22.94 -0.61 14.48
C GLU A 203 22.10 -0.70 15.76
N ALA A 204 20.81 -0.33 15.71
CA ALA A 204 19.88 -0.47 16.83
C ALA A 204 19.68 -1.94 17.28
N LEU A 205 19.74 -2.89 16.34
CA LEU A 205 19.76 -4.33 16.66
C LEU A 205 21.06 -4.73 17.35
N ARG A 206 22.20 -4.20 16.90
CA ARG A 206 23.53 -4.49 17.45
C ARG A 206 23.67 -3.97 18.88
N THR A 207 23.15 -2.78 19.16
CA THR A 207 23.15 -2.15 20.49
C THR A 207 22.02 -2.64 21.39
N LYS A 208 21.12 -3.51 20.88
CA LYS A 208 19.95 -4.07 21.58
C LYS A 208 18.89 -3.04 21.96
N GLU A 209 18.89 -1.87 21.33
CA GLU A 209 17.80 -0.90 21.42
C GLU A 209 16.51 -1.48 20.82
N ILE A 210 16.65 -2.24 19.72
CA ILE A 210 15.58 -3.04 19.12
C ILE A 210 15.94 -4.52 19.26
N GLN A 211 14.97 -5.33 19.69
CA GLN A 211 15.16 -6.78 19.79
C GLN A 211 14.95 -7.44 18.41
N PRO A 212 15.75 -8.46 18.04
CA PRO A 212 15.57 -9.19 16.78
C PRO A 212 14.17 -9.77 16.59
N SER A 213 13.50 -10.16 17.69
CA SER A 213 12.12 -10.66 17.69
C SER A 213 11.08 -9.62 17.29
N ALA A 214 11.39 -8.32 17.38
CA ALA A 214 10.51 -7.25 16.94
C ALA A 214 10.48 -7.10 15.41
N VAL A 215 11.50 -7.60 14.70
CA VAL A 215 11.61 -7.48 13.24
C VAL A 215 10.74 -8.55 12.57
N PRO A 216 9.70 -8.15 11.81
CA PRO A 216 8.89 -9.12 11.07
C PRO A 216 9.73 -9.90 10.06
N VAL A 217 9.41 -11.17 9.85
CA VAL A 217 10.17 -12.07 8.94
C VAL A 217 10.30 -11.48 7.53
N GLN A 218 9.25 -10.84 7.01
CA GLN A 218 9.29 -10.19 5.69
C GLN A 218 10.26 -9.01 5.66
N VAL A 219 10.28 -8.20 6.72
CA VAL A 219 11.23 -7.10 6.88
C VAL A 219 12.65 -7.65 6.95
N ALA A 220 12.89 -8.69 7.73
CA ALA A 220 14.19 -9.33 7.85
C ALA A 220 14.71 -9.88 6.50
N ARG A 221 13.81 -10.41 5.65
CA ARG A 221 14.15 -10.82 4.26
C ARG A 221 14.52 -9.62 3.39
N SER A 222 13.77 -8.53 3.49
CA SER A 222 14.08 -7.28 2.78
C SER A 222 15.45 -6.76 3.19
N LEU A 223 15.73 -6.69 4.50
CA LEU A 223 17.02 -6.27 5.06
C LEU A 223 18.17 -7.17 4.61
N ARG A 224 17.99 -8.49 4.59
CA ARG A 224 18.98 -9.43 4.04
C ARG A 224 19.25 -9.14 2.55
N ASN A 225 18.22 -8.90 1.75
CA ASN A 225 18.39 -8.62 0.32
C ASN A 225 19.08 -7.26 0.10
N LEU A 226 18.82 -6.28 0.96
CA LEU A 226 19.32 -4.91 0.85
C LEU A 226 20.76 -4.76 1.39
N LEU A 227 21.08 -5.42 2.51
CA LEU A 227 22.33 -5.25 3.25
C LEU A 227 23.23 -6.50 3.27
N GLY A 228 22.71 -7.65 2.85
CA GLY A 228 23.46 -8.91 2.78
C GLY A 228 24.08 -9.29 4.13
N LYS A 229 25.40 -9.54 4.12
CA LYS A 229 26.17 -9.95 5.30
C LYS A 229 26.13 -8.93 6.44
N LYS A 230 26.02 -7.64 6.15
CA LYS A 230 25.94 -6.60 7.20
C LYS A 230 24.75 -6.85 8.14
N PHE A 231 23.61 -7.24 7.57
CA PHE A 231 22.42 -7.59 8.36
C PHE A 231 22.56 -8.96 9.03
N THR A 232 22.94 -10.01 8.28
CA THR A 232 22.97 -11.38 8.83
C THR A 232 24.02 -11.59 9.92
N ASN A 233 25.09 -10.80 9.94
CA ASN A 233 26.09 -10.84 11.01
C ASN A 233 25.54 -10.35 12.36
N VAL A 234 24.49 -9.51 12.35
CA VAL A 234 23.85 -8.97 13.56
C VAL A 234 22.57 -9.75 13.89
N TYR A 235 21.71 -9.95 12.88
CA TYR A 235 20.41 -10.62 13.07
C TYR A 235 20.53 -12.14 13.18
N GLY A 236 21.59 -12.72 12.62
CA GLY A 236 21.74 -14.16 12.44
C GLY A 236 21.21 -14.65 11.09
N ALA A 237 21.34 -15.95 10.85
CA ALA A 237 20.79 -16.59 9.66
C ALA A 237 19.26 -16.62 9.73
N LEU A 238 18.60 -16.16 8.66
CA LEU A 238 17.17 -16.41 8.52
C LEU A 238 16.94 -17.93 8.42
N PRO A 239 15.88 -18.47 9.06
CA PRO A 239 15.56 -19.88 8.96
C PRO A 239 15.51 -20.33 7.49
N VAL A 240 16.30 -21.37 7.15
CA VAL A 240 16.28 -21.96 5.82
C VAL A 240 14.99 -22.78 5.71
N VAL A 241 14.01 -22.22 5.02
CA VAL A 241 12.68 -22.81 4.96
C VAL A 241 12.71 -24.00 3.99
N GLY A 242 12.71 -25.23 4.55
CA GLY A 242 12.83 -26.47 3.79
C GLY A 242 12.81 -27.74 4.64
N ALA A 243 13.77 -27.86 5.55
CA ALA A 243 14.09 -29.14 6.20
C ALA A 243 13.04 -29.61 7.24
N GLU A 244 12.24 -28.71 7.81
CA GLU A 244 11.34 -29.05 8.93
C GLU A 244 9.84 -29.01 8.58
N ARG A 245 9.47 -28.68 7.34
CA ARG A 245 8.06 -28.43 6.98
C ARG A 245 7.17 -29.65 7.16
N GLU A 246 7.64 -30.83 6.78
CA GLU A 246 6.87 -32.06 6.96
C GLU A 246 6.65 -32.36 8.46
N HIS A 247 7.66 -32.10 9.29
CA HIS A 247 7.55 -32.22 10.74
C HIS A 247 6.54 -31.22 11.32
N LEU A 248 6.58 -29.96 10.88
CA LEU A 248 5.62 -28.92 11.29
C LEU A 248 4.19 -29.26 10.86
N ILE A 249 3.98 -29.73 9.63
CA ILE A 249 2.66 -30.17 9.15
C ILE A 249 2.16 -31.33 10.02
N LYS A 250 3.00 -32.34 10.32
CA LYS A 250 2.64 -33.44 11.22
C LYS A 250 2.30 -32.96 12.63
N LYS A 251 3.09 -32.02 13.19
CA LYS A 251 2.84 -31.37 14.49
C LYS A 251 1.47 -30.70 14.51
N TYR A 252 1.18 -29.83 13.53
CA TYR A 252 -0.08 -29.09 13.48
C TYR A 252 -1.28 -29.96 13.13
N LYS A 253 -1.13 -31.02 12.32
CA LYS A 253 -2.16 -32.06 12.12
C LYS A 253 -2.52 -32.77 13.44
N LYS A 254 -1.51 -33.11 14.25
CA LYS A 254 -1.73 -33.73 15.56
C LYS A 254 -2.42 -32.79 16.55
N LEU A 255 -2.17 -31.48 16.44
CA LEU A 255 -2.80 -30.46 17.25
C LEU A 255 -4.26 -30.21 16.81
N CYS A 256 -4.51 -30.13 15.51
CA CYS A 256 -5.81 -29.78 14.91
C CYS A 256 -6.63 -31.03 14.53
N LYS A 257 -6.65 -32.06 15.39
CA LYS A 257 -7.50 -33.25 15.14
C LYS A 257 -8.98 -32.86 15.07
N PRO A 258 -9.82 -33.60 14.34
CA PRO A 258 -11.24 -33.26 14.17
C PRO A 258 -11.99 -32.97 15.47
N SER A 259 -11.77 -33.76 16.52
CA SER A 259 -12.41 -33.53 17.83
C SER A 259 -11.97 -32.23 18.50
N ALA A 260 -10.69 -31.87 18.40
CA ALA A 260 -10.16 -30.64 18.97
C ALA A 260 -10.70 -29.41 18.23
N VAL A 261 -10.72 -29.45 16.89
CA VAL A 261 -11.29 -28.39 16.05
C VAL A 261 -12.79 -28.28 16.27
N ALA A 262 -13.52 -29.40 16.42
CA ALA A 262 -14.95 -29.37 16.67
C ALA A 262 -15.30 -28.63 17.97
N ALA A 263 -14.52 -28.86 19.04
CA ALA A 263 -14.69 -28.24 20.36
C ALA A 263 -14.07 -26.83 20.49
N ALA A 264 -13.35 -26.36 19.47
CA ALA A 264 -12.70 -25.06 19.47
C ALA A 264 -13.70 -23.91 19.22
N ASP A 265 -13.24 -22.70 19.51
CA ASP A 265 -14.07 -21.49 19.49
C ASP A 265 -13.77 -20.66 18.24
N ALA A 266 -14.78 -20.51 17.39
CA ALA A 266 -14.65 -19.76 16.16
C ALA A 266 -14.50 -18.25 16.40
N SER A 267 -15.12 -17.69 17.44
CA SER A 267 -15.00 -16.27 17.79
C SER A 267 -13.56 -15.93 18.21
N ARG A 268 -12.96 -16.75 19.10
CA ARG A 268 -11.53 -16.61 19.40
C ARG A 268 -10.65 -16.81 18.17
N GLY A 269 -11.02 -17.74 17.29
CA GLY A 269 -10.34 -17.95 16.01
C GLY A 269 -10.40 -16.72 15.09
N ARG A 270 -11.52 -16.00 15.07
CA ARG A 270 -11.67 -14.74 14.33
C ARG A 270 -10.71 -13.67 14.85
N ALA A 271 -10.56 -13.55 16.17
CA ALA A 271 -9.60 -12.61 16.76
C ALA A 271 -8.14 -12.93 16.36
N VAL A 272 -7.77 -14.22 16.31
CA VAL A 272 -6.45 -14.65 15.82
C VAL A 272 -6.28 -14.32 14.33
N PHE A 273 -7.31 -14.57 13.51
CA PHE A 273 -7.29 -14.20 12.09
C PHE A 273 -7.11 -12.69 11.90
N GLN A 274 -7.83 -11.86 12.64
CA GLN A 274 -7.71 -10.40 12.56
C GLN A 274 -6.30 -9.92 12.90
N LYS A 275 -5.69 -10.53 13.92
CA LYS A 275 -4.34 -10.17 14.37
C LYS A 275 -3.24 -10.59 13.38
N THR A 276 -3.39 -11.73 12.71
CA THR A 276 -2.27 -12.34 11.94
C THR A 276 -2.50 -12.40 10.44
N CYS A 277 -3.73 -12.62 9.98
CA CYS A 277 -4.03 -12.94 8.58
C CYS A 277 -4.76 -11.81 7.86
N ALA A 278 -5.62 -11.06 8.57
CA ALA A 278 -6.51 -10.07 7.97
C ALA A 278 -5.77 -8.87 7.36
N ALA A 279 -4.53 -8.59 7.74
CA ALA A 279 -3.72 -7.56 7.07
C ALA A 279 -3.50 -7.90 5.58
N CYS A 280 -3.47 -9.19 5.22
CA CYS A 280 -3.19 -9.64 3.86
C CYS A 280 -4.38 -10.30 3.17
N HIS A 281 -5.22 -11.03 3.90
CA HIS A 281 -6.26 -11.88 3.35
C HIS A 281 -7.67 -11.39 3.67
N LEU A 282 -8.55 -11.52 2.68
CA LEU A 282 -9.98 -11.26 2.81
C LEU A 282 -10.71 -12.56 3.22
N LEU A 283 -11.62 -12.48 4.18
CA LEU A 283 -12.52 -13.57 4.55
C LEU A 283 -13.87 -12.98 4.98
N TYR A 284 -14.94 -13.43 4.34
CA TYR A 284 -16.31 -12.90 4.55
C TYR A 284 -16.41 -11.38 4.36
N GLY A 285 -15.67 -10.83 3.39
CA GLY A 285 -15.65 -9.40 3.09
C GLY A 285 -14.77 -8.56 4.02
N GLU A 286 -14.11 -9.15 5.02
CA GLU A 286 -13.21 -8.44 5.95
C GLU A 286 -11.73 -8.81 5.73
N GLY A 287 -10.86 -7.80 5.79
CA GLY A 287 -9.40 -7.95 5.66
C GLY A 287 -8.80 -7.35 4.39
N GLY A 288 -7.57 -7.74 4.09
CA GLY A 288 -6.72 -7.18 3.04
C GLY A 288 -6.85 -7.89 1.69
N LYS A 289 -6.39 -7.22 0.63
CA LYS A 289 -6.41 -7.74 -0.77
C LYS A 289 -5.02 -7.99 -1.33
N VAL A 290 -4.06 -8.18 -0.43
CA VAL A 290 -2.65 -8.42 -0.74
C VAL A 290 -2.45 -9.88 -1.16
N GLY A 291 -2.97 -10.80 -0.34
CA GLY A 291 -3.05 -12.22 -0.64
C GLY A 291 -4.39 -12.60 -1.29
N PRO A 292 -4.57 -13.89 -1.62
CA PRO A 292 -5.84 -14.39 -2.12
C PRO A 292 -6.98 -14.23 -1.11
N GLU A 293 -8.18 -13.99 -1.62
CA GLU A 293 -9.40 -14.10 -0.82
C GLU A 293 -9.62 -15.55 -0.40
N LEU A 294 -9.93 -15.75 0.88
CA LEU A 294 -10.05 -17.07 1.48
C LEU A 294 -11.50 -17.57 1.51
N THR A 295 -12.51 -16.71 1.38
CA THR A 295 -13.94 -17.07 1.49
C THR A 295 -14.32 -18.29 0.67
N GLY A 296 -13.91 -18.35 -0.61
CA GLY A 296 -14.17 -19.47 -1.52
C GLY A 296 -13.05 -20.51 -1.62
N ALA A 297 -12.03 -20.45 -0.76
CA ALA A 297 -10.92 -21.40 -0.79
C ALA A 297 -11.32 -22.77 -0.19
N ASN A 298 -10.44 -23.77 -0.34
CA ASN A 298 -10.67 -25.13 0.17
C ASN A 298 -10.47 -25.25 1.70
N ARG A 299 -11.11 -24.35 2.46
CA ARG A 299 -10.90 -24.19 3.91
C ARG A 299 -11.50 -25.32 4.75
N ALA A 300 -12.38 -26.14 4.19
CA ALA A 300 -12.83 -27.37 4.85
C ALA A 300 -11.72 -28.44 4.94
N ASN A 301 -10.66 -28.32 4.12
CA ASN A 301 -9.56 -29.26 4.09
C ASN A 301 -8.40 -28.77 4.97
N LEU A 302 -8.16 -29.45 6.09
CA LEU A 302 -7.06 -29.16 7.00
C LEU A 302 -5.68 -29.22 6.31
N ASP A 303 -5.48 -30.18 5.41
CA ASP A 303 -4.21 -30.34 4.71
C ASP A 303 -3.93 -29.15 3.80
N TYR A 304 -4.97 -28.62 3.16
CA TYR A 304 -4.88 -27.39 2.37
C TYR A 304 -4.51 -26.19 3.24
N ILE A 305 -5.17 -25.99 4.40
CA ILE A 305 -4.86 -24.87 5.31
C ILE A 305 -3.42 -24.96 5.80
N LEU A 306 -3.00 -26.13 6.28
CA LEU A 306 -1.66 -26.32 6.85
C LEU A 306 -0.58 -26.20 5.80
N LEU A 307 -0.79 -26.73 4.59
CA LEU A 307 0.19 -26.61 3.50
C LEU A 307 0.44 -25.14 3.15
N ASN A 308 -0.60 -24.34 2.99
CA ASN A 308 -0.47 -22.93 2.63
C ASN A 308 0.03 -22.07 3.81
N SER A 309 -0.30 -22.42 5.06
CA SER A 309 0.13 -21.66 6.24
C SER A 309 1.57 -21.97 6.67
N VAL A 310 2.00 -23.22 6.53
CA VAL A 310 3.36 -23.68 6.89
C VAL A 310 4.34 -23.54 5.71
N TYR A 311 3.84 -23.64 4.48
CA TYR A 311 4.64 -23.49 3.27
C TYR A 311 3.99 -22.55 2.23
N PRO A 312 3.82 -21.26 2.57
CA PRO A 312 3.23 -20.28 1.67
C PRO A 312 3.98 -20.08 0.35
N SER A 313 5.28 -20.43 0.30
CA SER A 313 6.11 -20.33 -0.90
C SER A 313 6.15 -21.60 -1.76
N LEU A 314 5.39 -22.66 -1.44
CA LEU A 314 5.43 -23.94 -2.19
C LEU A 314 4.99 -23.74 -3.63
N ASP A 315 3.82 -23.11 -3.77
CA ASP A 315 3.24 -22.75 -5.05
C ASP A 315 2.57 -21.39 -4.88
N VAL A 316 3.24 -20.36 -5.40
CA VAL A 316 2.74 -18.99 -5.36
C VAL A 316 2.12 -18.67 -6.72
N PRO A 317 0.79 -18.51 -6.80
CA PRO A 317 0.13 -18.17 -8.06
C PRO A 317 0.73 -16.89 -8.63
N HIS A 318 0.82 -16.80 -9.95
CA HIS A 318 1.48 -15.68 -10.64
C HIS A 318 0.97 -14.31 -10.17
N ALA A 319 -0.35 -14.19 -9.95
CA ALA A 319 -1.01 -12.97 -9.50
C ALA A 319 -0.62 -12.52 -8.07
N TYR A 320 -0.02 -13.39 -7.26
CA TYR A 320 0.35 -13.11 -5.87
C TYR A 320 1.87 -13.19 -5.63
N ARG A 321 2.67 -13.27 -6.69
CA ARG A 321 4.13 -13.24 -6.56
C ARG A 321 4.58 -11.87 -6.07
N THR A 322 5.45 -11.88 -5.07
CA THR A 322 6.05 -10.65 -4.55
C THR A 322 6.94 -10.02 -5.62
N VAL A 323 6.73 -8.74 -5.86
CA VAL A 323 7.57 -7.87 -6.66
C VAL A 323 8.35 -6.96 -5.70
N SER A 324 9.68 -7.01 -5.81
CA SER A 324 10.58 -6.08 -5.13
C SER A 324 11.00 -5.01 -6.13
N VAL A 325 10.79 -3.75 -5.76
CA VAL A 325 11.16 -2.58 -6.55
C VAL A 325 12.14 -1.75 -5.75
N LEU A 326 13.30 -1.44 -6.33
CA LEU A 326 14.20 -0.38 -5.90
C LEU A 326 13.92 0.83 -6.79
N THR A 327 13.61 1.96 -6.18
CA THR A 327 13.41 3.21 -6.89
C THR A 327 14.72 3.98 -7.04
N VAL A 328 14.75 4.94 -7.98
CA VAL A 328 15.89 5.85 -8.21
C VAL A 328 16.26 6.67 -6.97
N ASP A 329 15.30 6.98 -6.08
CA ASP A 329 15.54 7.66 -4.80
C ASP A 329 16.03 6.72 -3.68
N GLY A 330 16.26 5.44 -4.00
CA GLY A 330 16.80 4.44 -3.09
C GLY A 330 15.77 3.79 -2.15
N ARG A 331 14.47 3.98 -2.43
CA ARG A 331 13.37 3.32 -1.71
C ARG A 331 13.18 1.90 -2.23
N VAL A 332 13.05 0.96 -1.31
CA VAL A 332 12.69 -0.43 -1.57
C VAL A 332 11.22 -0.62 -1.21
N VAL A 333 10.44 -1.09 -2.18
CA VAL A 333 9.04 -1.46 -2.00
C VAL A 333 8.88 -2.93 -2.33
N ASN A 334 8.32 -3.70 -1.40
CA ASN A 334 7.96 -5.10 -1.61
C ASN A 334 6.44 -5.20 -1.57
N GLY A 335 5.84 -5.72 -2.65
CA GLY A 335 4.39 -5.82 -2.74
C GLY A 335 3.95 -6.84 -3.78
N VAL A 336 2.64 -7.01 -3.92
CA VAL A 336 2.03 -7.81 -4.99
C VAL A 336 1.60 -6.88 -6.11
N LEU A 337 1.89 -7.24 -7.37
CA LEU A 337 1.48 -6.44 -8.53
C LEU A 337 -0.04 -6.46 -8.68
N ALA A 338 -0.67 -5.29 -8.58
CA ALA A 338 -2.12 -5.13 -8.72
C ALA A 338 -2.51 -4.63 -10.11
N GLU A 339 -1.79 -3.62 -10.62
CA GLU A 339 -2.00 -3.00 -11.91
C GLU A 339 -0.63 -2.70 -12.55
N GLU A 340 -0.56 -2.78 -13.88
CA GLU A 340 0.59 -2.34 -14.66
C GLU A 340 0.09 -1.79 -16.00
N ASP A 341 0.50 -0.57 -16.33
CA ASP A 341 0.28 0.06 -17.63
C ASP A 341 1.63 0.47 -18.25
N GLU A 342 1.61 1.24 -19.35
CA GLU A 342 2.83 1.67 -20.04
C GLU A 342 3.72 2.60 -19.20
N THR A 343 3.14 3.31 -18.23
CA THR A 343 3.79 4.39 -17.49
C THR A 343 4.04 4.07 -16.02
N LYS A 344 3.25 3.19 -15.41
CA LYS A 344 3.34 2.89 -13.96
C LYS A 344 3.04 1.44 -13.63
N ILE A 345 3.41 1.10 -12.40
CA ILE A 345 2.95 -0.11 -11.71
C ILE A 345 2.26 0.30 -10.41
N VAL A 346 1.33 -0.54 -9.98
CA VAL A 346 0.68 -0.42 -8.69
C VAL A 346 0.95 -1.69 -7.89
N LEU A 347 1.55 -1.52 -6.72
CA LEU A 347 1.79 -2.60 -5.78
C LEU A 347 0.79 -2.52 -4.61
N ARG A 348 0.34 -3.68 -4.14
CA ARG A 348 -0.35 -3.84 -2.86
C ARG A 348 0.66 -4.29 -1.82
N THR A 349 0.73 -3.57 -0.71
CA THR A 349 1.54 -3.96 0.45
C THR A 349 0.63 -4.08 1.68
N PRO A 350 1.08 -4.77 2.76
CA PRO A 350 0.30 -4.85 3.99
C PRO A 350 0.07 -3.48 4.63
N GLU A 351 0.98 -2.53 4.42
CA GLU A 351 0.94 -1.19 5.01
C GLU A 351 0.11 -0.22 4.17
N GLN A 352 0.14 -0.39 2.84
CA GLN A 352 -0.55 0.47 1.87
C GLN A 352 -1.24 -0.37 0.80
N PRO A 353 -2.58 -0.28 0.67
CA PRO A 353 -3.32 -1.05 -0.33
C PRO A 353 -3.04 -0.60 -1.77
N ARG A 354 -2.42 0.57 -1.96
CA ARG A 354 -2.08 1.12 -3.27
C ARG A 354 -0.77 1.91 -3.18
N VAL A 355 0.32 1.34 -3.67
CA VAL A 355 1.60 2.01 -3.87
C VAL A 355 1.84 2.16 -5.36
N VAL A 356 1.70 3.39 -5.85
CA VAL A 356 1.90 3.71 -7.27
C VAL A 356 3.36 4.11 -7.49
N ILE A 357 4.02 3.50 -8.48
CA ILE A 357 5.41 3.77 -8.82
C ILE A 357 5.48 3.99 -10.34
N ALA A 358 5.90 5.18 -10.77
CA ALA A 358 6.16 5.45 -12.17
C ALA A 358 7.32 4.57 -12.65
N LYS A 359 7.25 4.04 -13.87
CA LYS A 359 8.28 3.14 -14.41
C LYS A 359 9.63 3.85 -14.56
N GLU A 360 9.62 5.15 -14.82
CA GLU A 360 10.82 6.00 -14.85
C GLU A 360 11.51 6.14 -13.49
N ASP A 361 10.77 5.98 -12.39
CA ASP A 361 11.31 6.00 -11.03
C ASP A 361 11.86 4.63 -10.59
N ILE A 362 11.75 3.58 -11.42
CA ILE A 362 12.24 2.23 -11.09
C ILE A 362 13.70 2.08 -11.53
N ASP A 363 14.59 1.92 -10.57
CA ASP A 363 15.98 1.56 -10.81
C ASP A 363 16.11 0.04 -11.06
N PHE A 364 15.48 -0.77 -10.20
CA PHE A 364 15.51 -2.22 -10.34
C PHE A 364 14.20 -2.88 -9.92
N ARG A 365 13.74 -3.86 -10.69
CA ARG A 365 12.56 -4.68 -10.39
C ARG A 365 12.91 -6.16 -10.43
N LYS A 366 12.46 -6.90 -9.41
CA LYS A 366 12.62 -8.35 -9.33
C LYS A 366 11.33 -9.04 -8.90
N ILE A 367 10.94 -10.07 -9.63
CA ILE A 367 9.88 -10.98 -9.20
C ILE A 367 10.51 -12.06 -8.31
N SER A 368 10.02 -12.16 -7.08
CA SER A 368 10.46 -13.18 -6.12
C SER A 368 9.79 -14.51 -6.39
N ARG A 369 10.51 -15.60 -6.12
CA ARG A 369 9.92 -16.95 -6.00
C ARG A 369 9.33 -17.22 -4.62
N GLN A 370 9.54 -16.30 -3.68
CA GLN A 370 9.04 -16.40 -2.30
C GLN A 370 7.73 -15.64 -2.17
N SER A 371 6.80 -16.20 -1.40
CA SER A 371 5.54 -15.56 -1.04
C SER A 371 5.77 -14.38 -0.10
N MET A 372 4.90 -13.38 -0.20
CA MET A 372 4.84 -12.27 0.76
C MET A 372 4.18 -12.68 2.09
N MET A 373 3.49 -13.82 2.11
CA MET A 373 3.04 -14.44 3.35
C MET A 373 4.26 -15.00 4.11
N PRO A 374 4.47 -14.60 5.38
CA PRO A 374 5.63 -15.04 6.15
C PRO A 374 5.56 -16.53 6.49
N ASP A 375 6.70 -17.20 6.48
CA ASP A 375 6.81 -18.55 7.06
C ASP A 375 6.84 -18.44 8.61
N GLY A 376 6.44 -19.50 9.31
CA GLY A 376 6.52 -19.59 10.77
C GLY A 376 5.44 -18.80 11.54
N GLN A 377 4.44 -18.27 10.85
CA GLN A 377 3.33 -17.53 11.46
C GLN A 377 2.57 -18.31 12.55
N LEU A 378 2.51 -19.64 12.44
CA LEU A 378 1.87 -20.51 13.45
C LEU A 378 2.76 -20.74 14.68
N ASP A 379 4.08 -20.58 14.57
CA ASP A 379 5.01 -20.86 15.67
C ASP A 379 4.95 -19.78 16.78
N ALA A 380 4.52 -18.57 16.42
CA ALA A 380 4.28 -17.48 17.34
C ALA A 380 2.91 -17.57 18.07
N MET A 381 2.09 -18.56 17.71
CA MET A 381 0.77 -18.78 18.30
C MET A 381 0.82 -19.82 19.42
N LYS A 382 0.01 -19.63 20.46
CA LYS A 382 -0.27 -20.68 21.44
C LYS A 382 -0.98 -21.85 20.76
N PRO A 383 -0.83 -23.09 21.26
CA PRO A 383 -1.48 -24.25 20.65
C PRO A 383 -3.00 -24.09 20.46
N GLN A 384 -3.70 -23.51 21.44
CA GLN A 384 -5.14 -23.28 21.34
C GLN A 384 -5.50 -22.23 20.27
N GLU A 385 -4.68 -21.19 20.09
CA GLU A 385 -4.90 -20.16 19.07
C GLU A 385 -4.84 -20.77 17.65
N VAL A 386 -3.98 -21.76 17.43
CA VAL A 386 -3.91 -22.48 16.14
C VAL A 386 -5.18 -23.30 15.90
N ILE A 387 -5.69 -23.99 16.92
CA ILE A 387 -6.91 -24.82 16.78
C ILE A 387 -8.13 -23.91 16.56
N ASP A 388 -8.26 -22.83 17.35
CA ASP A 388 -9.32 -21.84 17.21
C ASP A 388 -9.26 -21.16 15.82
N LEU A 389 -8.06 -20.80 15.32
CA LEU A 389 -7.88 -20.27 13.97
C LEU A 389 -8.34 -21.26 12.89
N VAL A 390 -7.95 -22.53 12.99
CA VAL A 390 -8.39 -23.57 12.04
C VAL A 390 -9.91 -23.76 12.09
N LYS A 391 -10.51 -23.73 13.28
CA LYS A 391 -11.97 -23.77 13.45
C LYS A 391 -12.64 -22.60 12.75
N TYR A 392 -12.17 -21.38 12.97
CA TYR A 392 -12.70 -20.19 12.31
C TYR A 392 -12.52 -20.25 10.79
N LEU A 393 -11.32 -20.61 10.31
CA LEU A 393 -11.07 -20.79 8.89
C LEU A 393 -11.99 -21.85 8.28
N GLY A 394 -12.43 -22.88 9.02
CA GLY A 394 -13.34 -23.91 8.52
C GLY A 394 -14.83 -23.53 8.53
N THR A 395 -15.22 -22.35 9.02
CA THR A 395 -16.62 -21.90 9.04
C THR A 395 -17.16 -21.67 7.61
N THR A 396 -18.47 -21.54 7.46
CA THR A 396 -19.13 -21.20 6.19
C THR A 396 -19.72 -19.79 6.16
N GLU A 397 -19.78 -19.14 7.33
CA GLU A 397 -20.31 -17.80 7.54
C GLU A 397 -19.45 -17.05 8.55
N GLN A 398 -19.64 -15.73 8.61
CA GLN A 398 -18.96 -14.89 9.60
C GLN A 398 -19.43 -15.23 11.01
N VAL A 399 -18.54 -15.13 11.99
CA VAL A 399 -18.83 -15.35 13.41
C VAL A 399 -18.52 -14.09 14.19
N ASP A 400 -19.19 -13.83 15.31
CA ASP A 400 -18.92 -12.64 16.12
C ASP A 400 -17.51 -12.65 16.73
N LEU A 401 -16.97 -11.46 16.97
CA LEU A 401 -15.76 -11.31 17.78
C LEU A 401 -16.06 -11.62 19.26
N PRO A 402 -15.06 -12.14 20.01
CA PRO A 402 -15.24 -12.55 21.40
C PRO A 402 -15.42 -11.38 22.37
#